data_AF-A0A975QRI4-F1
#
_entry.id   AF-A0A975QRI4-F1
#
_cell.length_a   1.000
_cell.length_b   1.000
_cell.length_c   1.000
_cell.angle_alpha   90.00
_cell.angle_beta   90.00
_cell.angle_gamma   90.00
#
_symmetry.space_group_name_H-M   'P 1'
#
loop_
_entity.id
_entity.type
_entity.pdbx_description
1 polymer ?
#
loop_
_entity_poly.entity_id
_entity_poly.type
_entity_poly.pdbx_seq_one_letter_code
_entity_poly.pdbx_strand_id
1 'polypeptide(L)'
;MSKPVINKPEFPIDKPQAIADVIESIALEEVGLAHILNAEGEKIQKGVAIATSIDDLIKVNESVSETLKNVSKMQMLLQYKLEEILDYKHKHHHHH
;
A
#
# COMPACT_ATOMS: atom_id res chain seq x y z
N MET A 1 -0.59 -17.83 -26.14
CA MET A 1 0.04 -16.89 -25.19
C MET A 1 0.96 -17.68 -24.28
N SER A 2 2.24 -17.34 -24.25
CA SER A 2 3.27 -18.01 -23.44
C SER A 2 3.06 -17.73 -21.95
N LYS A 3 2.97 -18.80 -21.14
CA LYS A 3 2.94 -18.68 -19.68
C LYS A 3 4.23 -18.02 -19.18
N PRO A 4 4.18 -17.18 -18.14
CA PRO A 4 5.39 -16.68 -17.50
C PRO A 4 6.16 -17.86 -16.90
N VAL A 5 7.46 -17.90 -17.15
CA VAL A 5 8.38 -18.86 -16.54
C VAL A 5 8.72 -18.32 -15.15
N ILE A 6 8.20 -18.96 -14.11
CA ILE A 6 8.65 -18.70 -12.74
C ILE A 6 9.90 -19.54 -12.54
N ASN A 7 11.07 -18.90 -12.64
CA ASN A 7 12.33 -19.54 -12.28
C ASN A 7 12.29 -19.85 -10.78
N LYS A 8 12.45 -21.13 -10.44
CA LYS A 8 12.57 -21.56 -9.05
C LYS A 8 13.87 -20.94 -8.50
N PRO A 9 13.86 -20.28 -7.33
CA PRO A 9 15.07 -19.68 -6.78
C PRO A 9 16.15 -20.75 -6.60
N GLU A 10 17.40 -20.42 -6.94
CA GLU A 10 18.56 -21.33 -6.88
C GLU A 10 18.78 -21.89 -5.46
N PHE A 11 18.29 -21.18 -4.45
CA PHE A 11 18.28 -21.59 -3.06
C PHE A 11 16.85 -21.64 -2.52
N PRO A 12 16.49 -22.66 -1.71
CA PRO A 12 15.19 -22.67 -1.03
C PRO A 12 15.08 -21.44 -0.14
N ILE A 13 14.05 -20.62 -0.35
CA ILE A 13 13.72 -19.54 0.58
C ILE A 13 13.24 -20.21 1.87
N ASP A 14 13.85 -19.87 3.00
CA ASP A 14 13.38 -20.34 4.29
C ASP A 14 12.07 -19.63 4.68
N LYS A 15 11.21 -20.31 5.44
CA LYS A 15 9.89 -19.76 5.80
C LYS A 15 9.99 -18.45 6.59
N PRO A 16 10.89 -18.30 7.58
CA PRO A 16 11.10 -17.03 8.27
C PRO A 16 11.45 -15.86 7.33
N GLN A 17 12.31 -16.09 6.34
CA GLN A 17 12.74 -15.11 5.35
C GLN A 17 11.57 -14.73 4.46
N ALA A 18 10.81 -15.70 3.95
CA ALA A 18 9.61 -15.39 3.16
C ALA A 18 8.59 -14.52 3.94
N ILE A 19 8.41 -14.78 5.24
CA ILE A 19 7.56 -13.95 6.10
C ILE A 19 8.14 -12.53 6.24
N ALA A 20 9.45 -12.42 6.47
CA ALA A 20 10.13 -11.14 6.59
C ALA A 20 10.03 -10.33 5.29
N ASP A 21 10.23 -10.96 4.13
CA ASP A 21 10.13 -10.33 2.81
C ASP A 21 8.74 -9.74 2.56
N VAL A 22 7.67 -10.44 2.99
CA VAL A 22 6.31 -9.91 2.80
C VAL A 22 6.02 -8.77 3.77
N ILE A 23 6.50 -8.83 5.02
CA ILE A 23 6.39 -7.71 5.96
C ILE A 23 7.14 -6.49 5.44
N GLU A 24 8.33 -6.68 4.89
CA GLU A 24 9.11 -5.62 4.25
C GLU A 24 8.37 -5.03 3.04
N SER A 25 7.79 -5.88 2.20
CA SER A 25 6.96 -5.43 1.08
C SER A 25 5.77 -4.58 1.55
N ILE A 26 5.10 -4.95 2.64
CA ILE A 26 4.00 -4.16 3.21
C ILE A 26 4.52 -2.81 3.69
N ALA A 27 5.66 -2.78 4.41
CA ALA A 27 6.26 -1.54 4.87
C ALA A 27 6.64 -0.59 3.71
N LEU A 28 7.17 -1.13 2.61
CA LEU A 28 7.46 -0.35 1.41
C LEU A 28 6.18 0.19 0.74
N GLU A 29 5.11 -0.60 0.68
CA GLU A 29 3.80 -0.17 0.19
C GLU A 29 3.24 0.96 1.08
N GLU A 30 3.36 0.87 2.41
CA GLU A 30 2.93 1.92 3.35
C GLU A 30 3.71 3.24 3.18
N VAL A 31 5.03 3.17 2.96
CA VAL A 31 5.85 4.35 2.64
C VAL A 31 5.37 5.01 1.35
N GLY A 32 5.06 4.21 0.32
CA GLY A 32 4.47 4.69 -0.93
C GLY A 32 3.14 5.41 -0.71
N LEU A 33 2.25 4.85 0.11
CA LEU A 33 0.97 5.48 0.46
C LEU A 33 1.17 6.79 1.23
N ALA A 34 2.15 6.87 2.14
CA ALA A 34 2.49 8.11 2.84
C ALA A 34 2.96 9.22 1.87
N HIS A 35 3.75 8.88 0.86
CA HIS A 35 4.14 9.83 -0.19
C HIS A 35 2.95 10.33 -1.01
N ILE A 36 1.99 9.45 -1.34
CA ILE A 36 0.75 9.85 -2.02
C ILE A 36 -0.04 10.83 -1.15
N LEU A 37 -0.20 10.54 0.15
CA LEU A 37 -0.90 11.43 1.07
C LEU A 37 -0.24 12.82 1.15
N ASN A 38 1.10 12.86 1.20
CA ASN A 38 1.84 14.12 1.18
C ASN A 38 1.63 14.89 -0.14
N ALA A 39 1.72 14.20 -1.28
CA ALA A 39 1.49 14.82 -2.58
C ALA A 39 0.06 15.37 -2.74
N GLU A 40 -0.95 14.67 -2.21
CA GLU A 40 -2.32 15.17 -2.17
C GLU A 40 -2.45 16.40 -1.25
N GLY A 41 -1.71 16.44 -0.13
CA GLY A 41 -1.60 17.63 0.72
C GLY A 41 -1.00 18.83 -0.01
N GLU A 42 0.10 18.63 -0.74
CA GLU A 42 0.72 19.66 -1.59
C GLU A 42 -0.23 20.12 -2.70
N LYS A 43 -1.01 19.21 -3.30
CA LYS A 43 -2.04 19.53 -4.29
C LYS A 43 -3.10 20.46 -3.71
N ILE A 44 -3.60 20.20 -2.49
CA ILE A 44 -4.55 21.09 -1.81
C ILE A 44 -3.93 22.47 -1.62
N GLN A 45 -2.72 22.54 -1.04
CA GLN A 45 -2.05 23.82 -0.79
C GLN A 45 -1.87 24.63 -2.08
N LYS A 46 -1.42 23.97 -3.16
CA LYS A 46 -1.25 24.60 -4.45
C LYS A 46 -2.59 25.03 -5.06
N GLY A 47 -3.63 24.20 -4.96
CA GLY A 47 -4.97 24.50 -5.40
C GLY A 47 -5.53 25.76 -4.73
N VAL A 48 -5.39 25.86 -3.41
CA VAL A 48 -5.78 27.06 -2.64
C VAL A 48 -5.01 28.30 -3.10
N ALA A 49 -3.72 28.17 -3.41
CA ALA A 49 -2.90 29.30 -3.82
C ALA A 49 -3.22 29.84 -5.23
N ILE A 50 -3.76 29.01 -6.13
CA ILE A 50 -3.97 29.37 -7.55
C ILE A 50 -5.44 29.44 -7.97
N ALA A 51 -6.37 28.97 -7.14
CA ALA A 51 -7.78 28.94 -7.48
C ALA A 51 -8.31 30.35 -7.77
N THR A 52 -9.12 30.45 -8.83
CA THR A 52 -9.77 31.71 -9.23
C THR A 52 -11.24 31.76 -8.83
N SER A 53 -11.79 30.61 -8.44
CA SER A 53 -13.18 30.43 -8.06
C SER A 53 -13.34 29.34 -7.00
N ILE A 54 -14.50 29.33 -6.34
CA ILE A 54 -14.87 28.25 -5.41
C ILE A 54 -14.99 26.91 -6.15
N ASP A 55 -15.46 26.93 -7.40
CA ASP A 55 -15.60 25.72 -8.22
C ASP A 55 -14.25 25.04 -8.48
N ASP A 56 -13.16 25.81 -8.62
CA ASP A 56 -11.80 25.25 -8.74
C ASP A 56 -11.41 24.48 -7.47
N LEU A 57 -11.73 25.03 -6.29
CA LEU A 57 -11.46 24.40 -5.00
C LEU A 57 -12.30 23.14 -4.79
N ILE A 58 -13.57 23.15 -5.20
CA ILE A 58 -14.45 21.98 -5.13
C ILE A 58 -13.85 20.85 -5.99
N LYS A 59 -13.42 21.14 -7.22
CA LYS A 59 -12.80 20.14 -8.11
C LYS A 59 -11.53 19.53 -7.52
N VAL A 60 -10.65 20.36 -6.94
CA VAL A 60 -9.44 19.86 -6.26
C VAL A 60 -9.83 18.95 -5.09
N ASN A 61 -10.78 19.38 -4.26
CA ASN A 61 -11.23 18.61 -3.11
C ASN A 61 -11.87 17.27 -3.51
N GLU A 62 -12.70 17.25 -4.56
CA GLU A 62 -13.30 16.02 -5.10
C GLU A 62 -12.22 15.03 -5.60
N SER A 63 -11.23 15.53 -6.35
CA SER A 63 -10.11 14.72 -6.83
C SER A 63 -9.26 14.14 -5.68
N VAL A 64 -8.98 14.94 -4.64
CA VAL A 64 -8.26 14.48 -3.45
C VAL A 64 -9.10 13.45 -2.70
N SER A 65 -10.40 13.69 -2.53
CA SER A 65 -11.31 12.76 -1.85
C SER A 65 -11.36 11.40 -2.54
N GLU A 66 -11.38 11.37 -3.87
CA GLU A 66 -11.31 10.12 -4.64
C GLU A 66 -9.98 9.38 -4.41
N THR A 67 -8.87 10.11 -4.42
CA THR A 67 -7.54 9.53 -4.15
C THR A 67 -7.47 8.94 -2.75
N LEU A 68 -7.96 9.67 -1.74
CA LEU A 68 -8.01 9.19 -0.35
C LEU A 68 -8.88 7.94 -0.19
N LYS A 69 -10.02 7.84 -0.90
CA LYS A 69 -10.83 6.60 -0.90
C LYS A 69 -10.04 5.41 -1.43
N ASN A 70 -9.22 5.61 -2.46
CA ASN A 70 -8.38 4.55 -3.02
C ASN A 70 -7.23 4.18 -2.08
N VAL A 71 -6.59 5.16 -1.44
CA VAL A 71 -5.58 4.93 -0.39
C VAL A 71 -6.17 4.12 0.77
N SER A 72 -7.37 4.46 1.25
CA SER A 72 -8.03 3.70 2.33
C SER A 72 -8.30 2.25 1.93
N LYS A 73 -8.75 1.99 0.71
CA LYS A 73 -8.93 0.61 0.21
C LYS A 73 -7.62 -0.15 0.16
N MET A 74 -6.54 0.51 -0.28
CA MET A 74 -5.22 -0.11 -0.29
C MET A 74 -4.75 -0.43 1.14
N GLN A 75 -4.93 0.49 2.08
CA GLN A 75 -4.60 0.26 3.50
C GLN A 75 -5.35 -0.94 4.09
N MET A 76 -6.65 -1.08 3.77
CA MET A 76 -7.40 -2.27 4.20
C MET A 76 -6.81 -3.57 3.63
N LEU A 77 -6.36 -3.57 2.37
CA LEU A 77 -5.71 -4.74 1.76
C LEU A 77 -4.35 -5.03 2.40
N LEU A 78 -3.54 -4.01 2.71
CA LEU A 78 -2.27 -4.19 3.41
C LEU A 78 -2.47 -4.77 4.80
N GLN A 79 -3.44 -4.24 5.54
CA GLN A 79 -3.81 -4.76 6.85
C GLN A 79 -4.24 -6.23 6.77
N TYR A 80 -5.09 -6.58 5.78
CA TYR A 80 -5.51 -7.96 5.56
C TYR A 80 -4.31 -8.89 5.28
N LYS A 81 -3.38 -8.50 4.39
CA LYS A 81 -2.15 -9.27 4.12
C LYS A 81 -1.34 -9.49 5.41
N LEU A 82 -1.19 -8.45 6.23
CA LEU A 82 -0.45 -8.53 7.49
C LEU A 82 -1.12 -9.49 8.48
N GLU A 83 -2.44 -9.42 8.62
CA GLU A 83 -3.24 -10.30 9.48
C GLU A 83 -3.09 -11.78 9.06
N GLU A 84 -3.15 -12.09 7.76
CA GLU A 84 -2.96 -13.46 7.26
C GLU A 84 -1.57 -14.03 7.63
N ILE A 85 -0.52 -13.20 7.53
CA ILE A 85 0.85 -13.62 7.84
C ILE A 85 1.04 -13.84 9.34
N LEU A 86 0.45 -12.97 10.17
CA LEU A 86 0.49 -13.11 11.62
C LEU A 86 -0.27 -14.36 12.09
N ASP A 87 -1.42 -14.65 11.50
CA ASP A 87 -2.18 -15.88 11.77
C ASP A 87 -1.41 -17.13 11.32
N TYR A 88 -0.80 -17.10 10.14
CA TYR A 88 0.10 -18.17 9.67
C TYR A 88 1.23 -18.43 10.68
N LYS A 89 1.90 -17.38 11.14
CA LYS A 89 2.96 -17.47 12.14
C LYS A 89 2.43 -18.09 13.44
N HIS A 90 1.28 -17.64 13.95
CA HIS A 90 0.69 -18.16 15.18
C HIS A 90 0.38 -19.66 15.10
N LYS A 91 -0.28 -20.11 14.03
CA LYS A 91 -0.65 -21.54 13.82
C LYS A 91 0.56 -22.47 13.74
N HIS A 92 1.72 -21.98 13.29
CA HIS A 92 2.91 -22.79 13.09
C HIS A 92 3.98 -22.66 14.19
N HIS A 93 3.80 -21.79 15.18
CA HIS A 93 4.66 -21.74 16.39
C HIS A 93 4.31 -22.78 17.47
N HIS A 94 3.14 -23.45 17.39
CA HIS A 94 2.69 -24.45 18.38
C HIS A 94 3.08 -25.90 18.05
N HIS A 95 3.99 -26.12 17.09
CA HIS A 95 4.43 -27.46 16.64
C HIS A 95 5.93 -27.74 16.90
N HIS A 96 6.52 -27.11 17.91
CA HIS A 96 7.84 -27.46 18.43
C HIS A 96 7.79 -27.62 19.95
#